data_AF-A0A366XB81-F1
#
_entry.id   AF-A0A366XB81-F1
#
_cell.length_a   1.000
_cell.length_b   1.000
_cell.length_c   1.000
_cell.angle_alpha   90.00
_cell.angle_beta   90.00
_cell.angle_gamma   90.00
#
_symmetry.space_group_name_H-M   'P 1'
#
loop_
_entity.id
_entity.type
_entity.pdbx_description
1 polymer ?
#
loop_
_entity_poly.entity_id
_entity_poly.type
_entity_poly.pdbx_seq_one_letter_code
_entity_poly.pdbx_strand_id
1 'polypeptide(L)' 'MGAHILGHHGDELIHLFAMAMRHRISASDLKSSLYAFPTFAADMKSLI' A
#
# COMPACT_ATOMS: atom_id res chain seq x y z
N MET A 1 -13.22 -0.73 8.37
CA MET A 1 -11.74 -0.73 8.41
C MET A 1 -11.27 0.14 7.27
N GLY A 2 -10.57 1.24 7.55
CA GLY A 2 -10.09 2.20 6.54
C GLY A 2 -8.58 2.39 6.66
N ALA A 3 -7.92 2.80 5.58
CA ALA A 3 -6.51 3.16 5.57
C ALA A 3 -6.38 4.67 5.77
N HIS A 4 -5.65 5.10 6.80
CA HIS A 4 -5.33 6.50 7.05
C HIS A 4 -3.83 6.68 6.87
N ILE A 5 -3.43 7.34 5.78
CA ILE A 5 -2.02 7.58 5.44
C ILE A 5 -1.70 9.03 5.80
N LEU A 6 -0.79 9.25 6.76
CA LEU A 6 -0.26 10.57 7.12
C LEU A 6 1.19 10.66 6.64
N GLY A 7 1.43 11.41 5.56
CA GLY A 7 2.76 11.61 4.99
C GLY A 7 2.71 12.31 3.63
N HIS A 8 3.84 12.89 3.20
CA HIS A 8 4.01 13.35 1.82
C HIS A 8 3.78 12.13 0.90
N HIS A 9 2.90 12.25 -0.11
CA HIS A 9 2.55 11.22 -1.10
C HIS A 9 1.48 10.16 -0.74
N GLY A 10 0.62 10.43 0.26
CA GLY A 10 -0.52 9.54 0.58
C GLY A 10 -1.55 9.37 -0.56
N ASP A 11 -1.56 10.30 -1.52
CA ASP A 11 -2.39 10.31 -2.73
C ASP A 11 -2.02 9.21 -3.75
N GLU A 12 -0.76 8.78 -3.80
CA GLU A 12 -0.36 7.69 -4.69
C GLU A 12 -0.61 6.32 -4.04
N LEU A 13 -0.36 6.22 -2.73
CA LEU A 13 -0.55 4.99 -1.95
C LEU A 13 -2.03 4.62 -1.78
N ILE A 14 -2.94 5.59 -1.66
CA ILE A 14 -4.37 5.31 -1.51
C ILE A 14 -4.94 4.53 -2.70
N HIS A 15 -4.43 4.77 -3.90
CA HIS A 15 -4.82 4.02 -5.10
C HIS A 15 -4.42 2.55 -5.02
N LEU A 16 -3.26 2.23 -4.43
CA LEU A 16 -2.82 0.86 -4.21
C LEU A 16 -3.73 0.13 -3.21
N PHE A 17 -4.12 0.80 -2.12
CA PHE A 17 -5.11 0.25 -1.17
C PHE A 17 -6.49 0.07 -1.82
N ALA A 18 -6.95 1.03 -2.64
CA ALA A 18 -8.21 0.91 -3.37
C ALA A 18 -8.21 -0.29 -4.34
N MET A 19 -7.11 -0.48 -5.08
CA MET A 19 -6.86 -1.66 -5.92
C MET A 19 -6.92 -2.95 -5.09
N ALA A 20 -6.17 -3.00 -3.98
CA ALA A 20 -6.13 -4.17 -3.11
C ALA A 20 -7.52 -4.54 -2.57
N MET A 21 -8.29 -3.56 -2.10
CA MET A 21 -9.66 -3.76 -1.62
C MET A 21 -10.59 -4.26 -2.73
N ARG A 22 -10.52 -3.65 -3.92
CA ARG A 22 -11.33 -4.06 -5.08
C ARG A 22 -11.07 -5.51 -5.49
N HIS A 23 -9.81 -5.94 -5.43
CA HIS A 23 -9.38 -7.28 -5.81
C HIS A 23 -9.32 -8.27 -4.63
N ARG A 24 -9.73 -7.85 -3.43
CA ARG A 24 -9.68 -8.65 -2.19
C ARG A 24 -8.28 -9.22 -1.90
N ILE A 25 -7.24 -8.46 -2.20
CA ILE A 25 -5.86 -8.80 -1.85
C ILE A 25 -5.71 -8.63 -0.34
N SER A 26 -5.20 -9.65 0.35
CA SER A 26 -5.04 -9.59 1.80
C SER A 26 -3.83 -8.73 2.20
N ALA A 27 -3.84 -8.23 3.43
CA ALA A 27 -2.70 -7.49 4.00
C ALA A 27 -1.41 -8.34 4.02
N SER A 28 -1.55 -9.64 4.30
CA SER A 28 -0.47 -10.63 4.23
C SER A 28 0.14 -10.72 2.82
N ASP A 29 -0.70 -10.75 1.79
CA ASP A 29 -0.23 -10.80 0.40
C ASP A 29 0.52 -9.52 0.03
N LEU A 30 -0.03 -8.36 0.42
CA LEU A 30 0.61 -7.06 0.21
C LEU A 30 1.96 -6.93 0.91
N LYS A 31 2.10 -7.49 2.12
CA LYS A 31 3.35 -7.52 2.89
C LYS A 31 4.40 -8.43 2.25
N SER A 32 3.96 -9.53 1.63
CA SER A 32 4.82 -10.47 0.90
C SER A 32 5.22 -9.99 -0.51
N SER A 33 4.53 -8.97 -1.03
CA SER A 33 4.76 -8.43 -2.36
C SER A 33 6.12 -7.73 -2.52
N LEU A 34 6.61 -7.70 -3.76
CA LEU A 34 7.84 -7.03 -4.17
C LEU A 34 7.51 -5.63 -4.69
N TYR A 35 8.14 -4.62 -4.11
CA TYR A 35 7.98 -3.23 -4.50
C TYR A 35 9.31 -2.71 -5.06
N ALA A 36 9.23 -1.91 -6.11
CA ALA A 36 10.40 -1.32 -6.73
C ALA A 36 11.00 -0.23 -5.81
N PHE A 37 12.32 -0.24 -5.62
CA PHE A 37 13.05 0.83 -4.93
C PHE A 37 13.77 1.72 -5.96
N PRO A 38 13.82 3.06 -5.77
CA PRO A 38 13.23 3.86 -4.70
C PRO A 38 11.86 4.45 -5.10
N THR A 39 10.76 3.76 -4.80
CA THR A 39 9.38 4.28 -5.01
C THR A 39 8.62 4.37 -3.70
N PHE A 40 7.55 5.18 -3.64
CA PHE A 40 6.68 5.23 -2.46
C PHE A 40 6.04 3.89 -2.11
N ALA A 41 5.84 3.02 -3.10
CA ALA A 41 5.36 1.67 -2.87
C ALA A 41 6.37 0.82 -2.07
N ALA A 42 7.67 1.17 -2.05
CA ALA A 42 8.64 0.47 -1.22
C ALA A 42 8.36 0.60 0.29
N ASP A 43 7.77 1.73 0.71
CA ASP A 43 7.39 1.98 2.12
C ASP A 43 6.13 1.22 2.54
N MET A 44 5.44 0.56 1.60
CA MET A 44 4.18 -0.15 1.83
C MET A 44 4.31 -1.26 2.88
N LYS A 45 5.48 -1.90 2.97
CA LYS A 45 5.79 -2.90 4.01
C LYS A 45 5.86 -2.31 5.42
N SER A 46 6.15 -1.03 5.56
CA SER A 46 6.18 -0.31 6.84
C SER A 46 4.77 0.08 7.30
N LEU A 47 3.83 0.20 6.36
CA LEU A 47 2.45 0.65 6.61
C LEU A 47 1.49 -0.50 6.99
N ILE A 48 1.89 -1.76 6.80
CA ILE A 48 1.05 -2.97 6.99
C ILE A 48 1.58 -3.92 8.08
#